data_AF-A0A316GCS2-F1
#
_entry.id   AF-A0A316GCS2-F1
#
_cell.length_a   1.000
_cell.length_b   1.000
_cell.length_c   1.000
_cell.angle_alpha   90.00
_cell.angle_beta   90.00
_cell.angle_gamma   90.00
#
_symmetry.space_group_name_H-M   'P 1'
#
loop_
_entity.id
_entity.type
_entity.pdbx_description
1 polymer ?
#
loop_
_entity_poly.entity_id
_entity_poly.type
_entity_poly.pdbx_seq_one_letter_code
_entity_poly.pdbx_strand_id
1 'polypeptide(L)'
;MSEIADDPVARSLLQHLADVRGTDDPVGELARALISGEASPQELLRDSWFGEGLAGAVEAGQTELRRMSPEQLAMLEDGAARLHRDRGAGEGGATS
;
A
#
# COMPACT_ATOMS: atom_id res chain seq x y z
N MET A 1 2.20 17.56 -7.37
CA MET A 1 1.77 16.64 -6.30
C MET A 1 1.96 15.24 -6.84
N SER A 2 2.70 14.38 -6.16
CA SER A 2 2.72 12.97 -6.55
C SER A 2 1.42 12.38 -5.99
N GLU A 3 0.37 12.33 -6.81
CA GLU A 3 -0.84 11.61 -6.42
C GLU A 3 -0.45 10.14 -6.34
N ILE A 4 -0.40 9.60 -5.13
CA ILE A 4 -0.24 8.15 -4.90
C ILE A 4 -1.27 7.34 -5.74
N ALA A 5 -2.38 7.97 -6.12
CA ALA A 5 -3.40 7.44 -7.00
C ALA A 5 -3.03 7.37 -8.50
N ASP A 6 -1.97 8.07 -8.95
CA ASP A 6 -1.46 8.02 -10.34
C ASP A 6 -0.61 6.76 -10.58
N ASP A 7 -0.11 6.15 -9.52
CA ASP A 7 0.59 4.88 -9.60
C ASP A 7 -0.43 3.73 -9.67
N PRO A 8 -0.52 2.98 -10.78
CA PRO A 8 -1.55 1.96 -10.97
C PRO A 8 -1.44 0.82 -9.95
N VAL A 9 -0.24 0.54 -9.43
CA VAL A 9 -0.03 -0.48 -8.40
C VAL A 9 -0.47 0.04 -7.05
N ALA A 10 -0.08 1.27 -6.69
CA ALA A 10 -0.50 1.88 -5.43
C ALA A 10 -2.02 2.08 -5.39
N ARG A 11 -2.63 2.52 -6.51
CA ARG A 11 -4.08 2.63 -6.63
C ARG A 11 -4.78 1.29 -6.44
N SER A 12 -4.28 0.22 -7.07
CA SER A 12 -4.85 -1.12 -6.91
C SER A 12 -4.72 -1.64 -5.47
N LEU A 13 -3.59 -1.38 -4.82
CA LEU A 13 -3.38 -1.73 -3.40
C LEU A 13 -4.35 -0.97 -2.49
N LEU A 14 -4.48 0.34 -2.67
CA LEU A 14 -5.41 1.15 -1.89
C LEU A 14 -6.86 0.70 -2.10
N GLN A 15 -7.24 0.36 -3.34
CA GLN A 15 -8.59 -0.11 -3.64
C GLN A 15 -8.87 -1.42 -2.89
N HIS A 16 -7.92 -2.35 -2.94
CA HIS A 16 -8.02 -3.60 -2.20
C HIS A 16 -8.15 -3.37 -0.69
N LEU A 17 -7.34 -2.49 -0.11
CA LEU A 17 -7.39 -2.16 1.31
C LEU A 17 -8.73 -1.55 1.72
N ALA A 18 -9.26 -0.62 0.92
CA ALA A 18 -10.57 -0.03 1.13
C ALA A 18 -11.70 -1.08 1.13
N ASP A 19 -11.63 -2.03 0.20
CA ASP A 19 -12.65 -3.07 0.03
C ASP A 19 -12.62 -4.12 1.15
N VAL A 20 -11.43 -4.58 1.55
CA VAL A 20 -11.30 -5.67 2.54
C VAL A 20 -11.41 -5.21 3.99
N ARG A 21 -11.03 -3.97 4.30
CA ARG A 21 -11.05 -3.45 5.68
C ARG A 21 -12.27 -2.59 6.01
N GLY A 22 -12.94 -2.01 5.01
CA GLY A 22 -14.16 -1.22 5.24
C GLY A 22 -13.89 0.16 5.87
N THR A 23 -14.97 0.89 6.21
CA THR A 23 -14.91 2.28 6.71
C THR A 23 -14.73 2.37 8.22
N ASP A 24 -15.02 1.29 8.95
CA ASP A 24 -14.85 1.22 10.42
C ASP A 24 -13.41 0.86 10.83
N ASP A 25 -12.53 0.65 9.84
CA ASP A 25 -11.12 0.38 10.03
C ASP A 25 -10.28 1.57 9.56
N PRO A 26 -9.34 2.08 10.38
CA PRO A 26 -8.58 3.28 10.05
C PRO A 26 -7.73 3.13 8.78
N VAL A 27 -7.27 1.92 8.43
CA VAL A 27 -6.51 1.69 7.20
C VAL A 27 -7.44 1.59 6.00
N GLY A 28 -8.60 0.97 6.16
CA GLY A 28 -9.62 0.92 5.10
C GLY A 28 -10.16 2.30 4.74
N GLU A 29 -10.42 3.13 5.74
CA GLU A 29 -10.91 4.51 5.53
C GLU A 29 -9.79 5.44 5.04
N LEU A 30 -8.56 5.32 5.54
CA LEU A 30 -7.40 6.03 4.99
C LEU A 30 -7.20 5.71 3.51
N ALA A 31 -7.36 4.45 3.10
CA ALA A 31 -7.24 4.06 1.71
C ALA A 31 -8.32 4.69 0.82
N ARG A 32 -9.58 4.76 1.28
CA ARG A 32 -10.65 5.49 0.58
C ARG A 32 -10.33 6.97 0.45
N ALA A 33 -9.90 7.60 1.52
CA ALA A 33 -9.56 9.02 1.53
C ALA A 33 -8.43 9.34 0.54
N LEU A 34 -7.38 8.51 0.50
CA LEU A 34 -6.27 8.65 -0.44
C LEU A 34 -6.70 8.46 -1.91
N ILE A 35 -7.65 7.57 -2.19
CA ILE A 35 -8.22 7.38 -3.54
C ILE A 35 -9.09 8.57 -3.95
N SER A 36 -9.87 9.11 -3.02
CA SER A 36 -10.80 10.21 -3.28
C SER A 36 -10.09 11.53 -3.63
N GLY A 37 -8.87 11.71 -3.12
CA GLY A 37 -8.10 12.95 -3.28
C GLY A 37 -8.68 14.15 -2.53
N GLU A 38 -9.68 13.95 -1.66
CA GLU A 38 -10.34 15.03 -0.90
C GLU A 38 -9.43 15.71 0.13
N ALA A 39 -8.37 15.01 0.56
CA ALA A 39 -7.35 15.51 1.47
C ALA A 39 -5.95 15.01 1.05
N SER A 40 -4.93 15.81 1.33
CA SER A 40 -3.55 15.38 1.09
C SER A 40 -3.15 14.25 2.07
N PRO A 41 -2.21 13.37 1.69
CA PRO A 41 -1.70 12.33 2.60
C PRO A 41 -1.18 12.91 3.93
N GLN A 42 -0.58 14.11 3.89
CA GLN A 42 -0.07 14.78 5.09
C GLN A 42 -1.18 15.26 6.02
N GLU A 43 -2.33 15.68 5.47
CA GLU A 43 -3.50 16.07 6.27
C GLU A 43 -4.17 14.85 6.88
N LEU A 44 -4.31 13.76 6.13
CA LEU A 44 -4.87 12.51 6.64
C LEU A 44 -4.00 11.93 7.76
N LEU A 45 -2.68 11.89 7.61
CA LEU A 45 -1.78 11.35 8.64
C LEU A 45 -1.68 12.22 9.90
N ARG A 46 -2.21 13.45 9.89
CA ARG A 46 -2.33 14.28 11.09
C ARG A 46 -3.53 13.93 11.95
N ASP A 47 -4.51 13.21 11.40
CA ASP A 47 -5.58 12.64 12.19
C ASP A 47 -5.01 11.49 13.06
N SER A 48 -5.21 11.58 14.37
CA SER A 48 -4.71 10.59 15.33
C SER A 48 -5.26 9.19 15.04
N TRP A 49 -6.48 9.08 14.53
CA TRP A 49 -7.10 7.80 14.24
C TRP A 49 -6.41 7.07 13.07
N PHE A 50 -6.13 7.78 11.98
CA PHE A 50 -5.38 7.23 10.84
C PHE A 50 -3.92 6.91 11.21
N GLY A 51 -3.28 7.80 11.96
CA GLY A 51 -1.90 7.61 12.42
C GLY A 51 -1.74 6.37 13.30
N GLU A 52 -2.58 6.22 14.34
CA GLU A 52 -2.55 5.07 15.25
C GLU A 52 -2.92 3.76 14.52
N GLY A 53 -3.93 3.81 13.66
CA GLY A 53 -4.35 2.65 12.86
C GLY A 53 -3.24 2.14 11.94
N LEU A 54 -2.52 3.05 11.28
CA LEU A 54 -1.40 2.70 10.42
C LEU A 54 -0.24 2.12 11.24
N ALA A 55 0.09 2.72 12.40
CA ALA A 55 1.13 2.20 13.29
C ALA A 55 0.81 0.76 13.75
N GLY A 56 -0.43 0.50 14.19
CA GLY A 56 -0.87 -0.84 14.59
C GLY A 56 -0.82 -1.85 13.43
N ALA A 57 -1.20 -1.45 12.21
CA ALA A 57 -1.09 -2.31 11.04
C ALA A 57 0.36 -2.67 10.69
N VAL A 58 1.29 -1.73 10.83
CA VAL A 58 2.73 -1.96 10.63
C VAL A 58 3.26 -2.96 11.67
N GLU A 59 2.92 -2.79 12.94
CA GLU A 59 3.34 -3.72 14.01
C GLU A 59 2.78 -5.14 13.79
N ALA A 60 1.52 -5.25 13.37
CA ALA A 60 0.89 -6.52 13.02
C ALA A 60 1.62 -7.20 11.85
N GLY A 61 1.91 -6.44 10.78
CA GLY A 61 2.67 -6.93 9.63
C GLY A 61 4.07 -7.41 10.00
N GLN A 62 4.82 -6.65 10.81
CA GLN A 62 6.13 -7.07 11.30
C GLN A 62 6.05 -8.34 12.16
N THR A 63 5.02 -8.46 12.98
CA THR A 63 4.80 -9.66 13.79
C THR A 63 4.55 -10.88 12.93
N GLU A 64 3.79 -10.73 11.85
CA GLU A 64 3.53 -11.81 10.91
C GLU A 64 4.79 -12.21 10.13
N LEU A 65 5.57 -11.23 9.66
CA LEU A 65 6.87 -11.49 9.02
C LEU A 65 7.81 -12.29 9.93
N ARG A 66 7.81 -12.03 11.24
CA ARG A 66 8.62 -12.78 12.22
C ARG A 66 8.14 -14.23 12.42
N ARG A 67 6.88 -14.54 12.08
CA ARG A 67 6.29 -15.88 12.20
C ARG A 67 6.43 -16.72 10.94
N MET A 68 6.71 -16.09 9.80
CA MET A 68 6.86 -16.78 8.53
C MET A 68 8.06 -17.72 8.53
N SER A 69 7.90 -18.87 7.89
CA SER A 69 9.03 -19.75 7.59
C SER A 69 9.96 -19.12 6.55
N PRO A 70 11.22 -19.58 6.44
CA PRO A 70 12.13 -19.12 5.40
C PRO A 70 11.55 -19.25 3.98
N GLU A 71 10.78 -20.31 3.72
CA GLU A 71 10.14 -20.53 2.41
C GLU A 71 9.05 -19.50 2.13
N GLN A 72 8.24 -19.15 3.14
CA GLN A 72 7.20 -18.14 3.02
C GLN A 72 7.79 -16.75 2.79
N LEU A 73 8.87 -16.41 3.51
CA LEU A 73 9.61 -15.18 3.30
C LEU A 73 10.20 -15.12 1.88
N ALA A 74 10.83 -16.21 1.41
CA ALA A 74 11.38 -16.27 0.05
C ALA A 74 10.29 -16.10 -1.04
N MET A 75 9.10 -16.66 -0.83
CA MET A 75 7.97 -16.45 -1.75
C MET A 75 7.50 -14.99 -1.78
N LEU A 76 7.44 -14.34 -0.61
CA LEU A 76 7.08 -12.92 -0.49
C LEU A 76 8.12 -12.03 -1.19
N GLU A 77 9.40 -12.27 -0.94
CA GLU A 77 10.52 -11.55 -1.56
C GLU A 77 10.56 -11.71 -3.08
N ASP A 78 10.34 -12.93 -3.59
CA ASP A 78 10.26 -13.17 -5.05
C ASP A 78 9.07 -12.43 -5.66
N GLY A 79 7.90 -12.47 -5.01
CA GLY A 79 6.73 -11.69 -5.41
C GLY A 79 7.02 -10.19 -5.50
N ALA A 80 7.66 -9.62 -4.48
CA ALA A 80 8.05 -8.21 -4.45
C ALA A 80 9.05 -7.86 -5.56
N ALA A 81 10.07 -8.71 -5.76
CA ALA A 81 11.08 -8.51 -6.79
C ALA A 81 10.48 -8.57 -8.21
N ARG A 82 9.48 -9.43 -8.45
CA ARG A 82 8.75 -9.48 -9.73
C ARG A 82 7.99 -8.18 -9.98
N LEU A 83 7.26 -7.66 -9.00
CA LEU A 83 6.53 -6.40 -9.12
C LEU A 83 7.48 -5.22 -9.44
N HIS A 84 8.67 -5.19 -8.83
CA HIS A 84 9.67 -4.17 -9.14
C HIS A 84 10.24 -4.27 -10.55
N ARG A 85 10.48 -5.48 -11.06
CA ARG A 85 10.97 -5.70 -12.43
C ARG A 85 9.94 -5.31 -13.48
N ASP A 86 8.67 -5.67 -13.27
CA ASP A 86 7.59 -5.38 -14.21
C ASP A 86 7.33 -3.87 -14.34
N ARG A 87 7.58 -3.09 -13.28
CA ARG A 87 7.56 -1.62 -13.31
C ARG A 87 8.67 -1.01 -14.17
N GLY A 88 9.88 -1.58 -14.16
CA GLY A 88 11.02 -1.10 -14.96
C GLY A 88 10.95 -1.47 -16.44
N ALA A 89 10.19 -2.50 -16.81
CA ALA A 89 10.03 -2.93 -18.21
C ALA A 89 9.06 -2.04 -19.01
N GLY A 90 8.20 -1.25 -18.34
CA GLY A 90 7.27 -0.32 -18.99
C GLY A 90 7.90 0.98 -19.50
N GLU A 91 9.12 1.31 -19.09
CA GLU A 91 9.80 2.57 -19.45
C GLU A 91 10.81 2.43 -20.62
N GLY A 92 11.09 1.21 -21.09
CA GLY A 92 12.06 0.94 -22.17
C GLY A 92 11.47 0.81 -23.58
N GLY A 93 10.16 0.99 -23.74
CA GLY A 93 9.43 0.70 -24.98
C GLY A 93 8.99 1.93 -25.77
N ALA A 94 9.76 3.02 -25.79
CA ALA A 94 9.43 4.19 -26.61
C ALA A 94 10.68 4.96 -27.06
N THR A 95 11.55 4.32 -27.85
CA THR A 95 12.41 5.05 -28.80
C THR A 95 12.49 4.23 -30.09
N SER A 96 11.73 4.66 -31.10
CA SER A 96 12.00 4.39 -32.51
C SER A 96 13.27 5.12 -32.96
#